data_AF-A0A833XWJ5-F1
#
_entry.id   AF-A0A833XWJ5-F1
#
_cell.length_a   1.000
_cell.length_b   1.000
_cell.length_c   1.000
_cell.angle_alpha   90.00
_cell.angle_beta   90.00
_cell.angle_gamma   90.00
#
_symmetry.space_group_name_H-M   'P 1'
#
loop_
_entity.id
_entity.type
_entity.pdbx_description
1 polymer ?
#
loop_
_entity_poly.entity_id
_entity_poly.type
_entity_poly.pdbx_seq_one_letter_code
_entity_poly.pdbx_strand_id
1 'polypeptide(L)'
;MITGDDEDQTELNYLQFDFYGLGPYYYYLDTLTIVSKNLELELVKILTILTYIDFSCNNLVGPIPEELGALKLLYGLNLSNNVFTGRIPSSLRKLSHLESLDLSRNELTGEIPLQLADGLIFLSVLNLSFNRLFGRIPLIKQFSTFPETSYEGNQGLCGLP
;
A
#
# COMPACT_ATOMS: atom_id res chain seq x y z
N MET A 1 21.68 41.26 14.85
CA MET A 1 21.00 40.10 15.47
C MET A 1 19.96 39.66 14.47
N ILE A 2 20.37 38.82 13.51
CA ILE A 2 20.24 37.35 13.49
C ILE A 2 18.77 36.92 13.47
N THR A 3 18.52 36.18 12.40
CA THR A 3 17.33 35.56 11.81
C THR A 3 16.46 34.74 12.77
N GLY A 4 15.15 34.72 12.47
CA GLY A 4 14.25 33.63 12.78
C GLY A 4 13.55 33.25 11.48
N ASP A 5 14.15 32.32 10.76
CA ASP A 5 13.54 31.59 9.64
C ASP A 5 12.54 30.55 10.18
N ASP A 6 11.70 30.07 9.26
CA ASP A 6 10.92 28.83 9.29
C ASP A 6 9.50 28.88 9.89
N GLU A 7 8.55 29.40 9.12
CA GLU A 7 7.16 28.94 9.16
C GLU A 7 6.67 28.55 7.75
N ASP A 8 6.19 27.30 7.67
CA ASP A 8 5.41 26.66 6.61
C ASP A 8 6.06 26.35 5.25
N GLN A 9 6.99 25.40 5.26
CA GLN A 9 6.93 24.32 4.28
C GLN A 9 6.31 23.11 4.96
N THR A 10 5.00 22.89 4.78
CA THR A 10 4.36 21.62 5.10
C THR A 10 5.06 20.51 4.31
N GLU A 11 6.01 19.82 4.92
CA GLU A 11 6.64 18.64 4.34
C GLU A 11 5.56 17.60 4.00
N LEU A 12 5.27 17.44 2.71
CA LEU A 12 4.30 16.49 2.19
C LEU A 12 4.85 15.07 2.39
N ASN A 13 4.57 14.49 3.56
CA ASN A 13 4.99 13.12 3.90
C ASN A 13 3.90 12.10 3.54
N TYR A 14 3.19 12.25 2.43
CA TYR A 14 2.15 11.29 2.02
C TYR A 14 2.47 10.70 0.66
N LEU A 15 1.95 9.49 0.43
CA LEU A 15 2.02 8.85 -0.88
C LEU A 15 0.78 9.24 -1.69
N GLN A 16 0.98 9.78 -2.90
CA GLN A 16 -0.08 10.13 -3.84
C GLN A 16 0.19 9.47 -5.20
N PHE A 17 -0.87 9.14 -5.93
CA PHE A 17 -0.81 8.60 -7.29
C PHE A 17 -1.80 9.43 -8.12
N ASP A 18 -1.32 10.05 -9.20
CA ASP A 18 -2.19 10.79 -10.12
C ASP A 18 -2.13 10.13 -11.50
N PHE A 19 -3.30 9.77 -12.06
CA PHE A 19 -3.38 9.14 -13.39
C PHE A 19 -3.84 10.16 -14.44
N TYR A 20 -2.96 10.46 -15.40
CA TYR A 20 -3.25 11.40 -16.49
C TYR A 20 -3.57 10.65 -17.79
N GLY A 21 -4.87 10.47 -18.09
CA GLY A 21 -5.31 9.81 -19.32
C GLY A 21 -5.21 10.71 -20.56
N LEU A 22 -4.27 10.43 -21.47
CA LEU A 22 -4.17 11.11 -22.77
C LEU A 22 -4.89 10.35 -23.89
N GLY A 23 -6.23 10.38 -23.90
CA GLY A 23 -7.07 10.06 -25.07
C GLY A 23 -6.94 8.64 -25.68
N PRO A 24 -7.76 8.30 -26.69
CA PRO A 24 -7.92 6.92 -27.16
C PRO A 24 -6.80 6.37 -28.06
N TYR A 25 -5.68 7.09 -28.23
CA TYR A 25 -4.67 6.77 -29.23
C TYR A 25 -3.22 6.90 -28.76
N TYR A 26 -2.88 6.63 -27.51
CA TYR A 26 -1.47 6.49 -27.12
C TYR A 26 -1.31 5.38 -26.09
N TYR A 27 -0.27 4.57 -26.29
CA TYR A 27 0.27 3.61 -25.32
C TYR A 27 0.26 4.26 -23.94
N TYR A 28 -0.27 3.55 -22.94
CA TYR A 28 -0.42 4.04 -21.57
C TYR A 28 0.82 4.83 -21.15
N LEU A 29 0.63 6.13 -20.87
CA LEU A 29 1.61 6.99 -20.22
C LEU A 29 0.95 7.46 -18.92
N ASP A 30 0.77 6.52 -17.99
CA ASP A 30 0.48 6.89 -16.63
C ASP A 30 1.80 7.36 -16.02
N THR A 31 1.87 8.65 -15.71
CA THR A 31 2.86 9.19 -14.80
C THR A 31 2.52 8.72 -13.40
N LEU A 32 3.49 8.22 -12.66
CA LEU A 32 3.37 8.11 -11.21
C LEU A 32 4.27 9.15 -10.59
N THR A 33 3.68 10.08 -9.86
CA THR A 33 4.42 10.99 -9.00
C THR A 33 4.54 10.37 -7.62
N ILE A 34 5.74 9.93 -7.24
CA ILE A 34 6.02 9.47 -5.87
C ILE A 34 6.58 10.68 -5.11
N VAL A 35 5.91 11.06 -4.04
CA VAL A 35 6.42 12.05 -3.08
C VAL A 35 6.81 11.32 -1.81
N SER A 36 8.11 11.31 -1.50
CA SER A 36 8.61 10.80 -0.21
C SER A 36 9.81 11.63 0.21
N LYS A 37 9.70 12.32 1.35
CA LYS A 37 10.74 13.15 1.99
C LYS A 37 11.66 13.89 1.00
N ASN A 38 11.21 15.06 0.53
CA ASN A 38 12.00 15.95 -0.34
C ASN A 38 12.49 15.32 -1.66
N LEU A 39 11.90 14.18 -2.05
CA LEU A 39 12.10 13.56 -3.34
C LEU A 39 10.75 13.46 -4.05
N GLU A 40 10.60 14.26 -5.10
CA GLU A 40 9.53 14.16 -6.07
C GLU A 40 10.06 13.36 -7.27
N LEU A 41 9.59 12.13 -7.43
CA LEU A 41 9.90 11.31 -8.60
C LEU A 41 8.69 11.29 -9.51
N GLU A 42 8.81 11.93 -10.67
CA GLU A 42 7.85 11.78 -11.75
C GLU A 42 8.32 10.67 -12.70
N LEU A 43 7.64 9.53 -12.65
CA LEU A 43 7.96 8.38 -13.49
C LEU A 43 7.09 8.41 -14.75
N VAL A 44 7.63 8.96 -15.85
CA VAL A 44 6.89 9.28 -17.09
C VAL A 44 6.66 8.07 -18.02
N LYS A 45 7.04 6.84 -17.63
CA LYS A 45 6.77 5.60 -18.40
C LYS A 45 6.70 4.37 -17.48
N ILE A 46 5.55 4.12 -16.86
CA ILE A 46 5.45 3.06 -15.84
C ILE A 46 4.87 1.72 -16.30
N LEU A 47 4.12 1.68 -17.39
CA LEU A 47 3.16 0.58 -17.57
C LEU A 47 3.71 -0.74 -18.09
N THR A 48 5.01 -1.04 -17.94
CA THR A 48 5.50 -2.38 -18.30
C THR A 48 6.57 -2.95 -17.38
N ILE A 49 7.12 -2.21 -16.42
CA ILE A 49 8.27 -2.70 -15.63
C ILE A 49 8.17 -2.57 -14.11
N LEU A 50 7.19 -1.83 -13.55
CA LEU A 50 7.02 -1.82 -12.09
C LEU A 50 6.35 -3.12 -11.63
N THR A 51 7.22 -4.06 -11.30
CA THR A 51 6.87 -5.35 -10.72
C THR A 51 7.03 -5.34 -9.20
N TYR A 52 7.82 -4.42 -8.64
CA TYR A 52 8.04 -4.30 -7.20
C TYR A 52 8.04 -2.84 -6.76
N ILE A 53 7.29 -2.53 -5.70
CA ILE A 53 7.35 -1.24 -4.99
C ILE A 53 7.75 -1.52 -3.55
N ASP A 54 8.83 -0.86 -3.13
CA ASP A 54 9.25 -0.84 -1.72
C ASP A 54 9.35 0.62 -1.25
N PHE A 55 8.44 1.00 -0.37
CA PHE A 55 8.47 2.27 0.36
C PHE A 55 8.62 2.05 1.86
N SER A 56 9.12 0.89 2.27
CA SER A 56 9.26 0.58 3.67
C SER A 56 10.26 1.49 4.38
N CYS A 57 10.11 1.61 5.70
CA CYS A 57 11.02 2.36 6.57
C CYS A 57 11.08 3.85 6.24
N ASN A 58 9.93 4.45 5.97
CA ASN A 58 9.79 5.90 5.79
C ASN A 58 8.88 6.49 6.88
N ASN A 59 8.58 7.80 6.77
CA ASN A 59 7.63 8.47 7.65
C ASN A 59 6.34 8.82 6.88
N LEU A 60 5.92 7.96 5.94
CA LEU A 60 4.74 8.24 5.13
C LEU A 60 3.48 8.19 6.01
N VAL A 61 2.67 9.24 5.95
CA VAL A 61 1.42 9.44 6.69
C VAL A 61 0.22 9.40 5.75
N GLY A 62 -0.97 9.42 6.33
CA GLY A 62 -2.23 9.41 5.58
C GLY A 62 -2.66 8.00 5.15
N PRO A 63 -3.75 7.88 4.38
CA PRO A 63 -4.25 6.59 3.91
C PRO A 63 -3.41 6.02 2.76
N ILE A 64 -3.48 4.70 2.57
CA ILE A 64 -3.00 4.07 1.34
C ILE A 64 -3.96 4.49 0.19
N PRO A 65 -3.47 5.06 -0.92
CA PRO A 65 -4.32 5.48 -2.04
C PRO A 65 -5.02 4.31 -2.73
N GLU A 66 -6.30 4.46 -3.09
CA GLU A 66 -7.06 3.44 -3.84
C GLU A 66 -6.49 3.24 -5.26
N GLU A 67 -5.85 4.28 -5.78
CA GLU A 67 -5.13 4.39 -7.05
C GLU A 67 -4.04 3.32 -7.21
N LEU A 68 -3.44 2.87 -6.10
CA LEU A 68 -2.40 1.83 -6.11
C LEU A 68 -2.89 0.53 -6.75
N GLY A 69 -4.20 0.24 -6.67
CA GLY A 69 -4.84 -0.90 -7.33
C GLY A 69 -4.83 -0.87 -8.87
N ALA A 70 -4.41 0.22 -9.51
CA ALA A 70 -4.27 0.28 -10.97
C ALA A 70 -2.97 -0.35 -11.48
N LEU A 71 -1.97 -0.60 -10.60
CA LEU A 71 -0.67 -1.16 -10.96
C LEU A 71 -0.70 -2.69 -11.11
N LYS A 72 -1.48 -3.19 -12.06
CA LYS A 72 -1.83 -4.62 -12.23
C LYS A 72 -0.65 -5.58 -12.47
N LEU A 73 0.53 -5.05 -12.79
CA LEU A 73 1.75 -5.83 -13.04
C LEU A 73 2.64 -5.97 -11.80
N LEU A 74 2.20 -5.48 -10.64
CA LEU A 74 2.94 -5.67 -9.38
C LEU A 74 2.92 -7.13 -8.93
N TYR A 75 4.12 -7.60 -8.59
CA TYR A 75 4.44 -8.85 -7.92
C TYR A 75 4.76 -8.63 -6.44
N GLY A 76 5.33 -7.48 -6.06
CA GLY A 76 5.58 -7.15 -4.67
C GLY A 76 5.22 -5.72 -4.30
N LEU A 77 4.61 -5.57 -3.13
CA LEU A 77 4.29 -4.27 -2.52
C LEU A 77 4.68 -4.29 -1.04
N ASN A 78 5.68 -3.49 -0.69
CA ASN A 78 6.13 -3.30 0.68
C ASN A 78 5.93 -1.86 1.12
N LEU A 79 4.98 -1.63 2.03
CA LEU A 79 4.68 -0.35 2.66
C LEU A 79 4.97 -0.37 4.17
N SER A 80 5.71 -1.38 4.64
CA SER A 80 5.93 -1.59 6.08
C SER A 80 6.73 -0.48 6.75
N ASN A 81 6.67 -0.38 8.08
CA ASN A 81 7.43 0.63 8.83
C ASN A 81 7.17 2.06 8.33
N ASN A 82 5.91 2.46 8.33
CA ASN A 82 5.46 3.82 8.02
C ASN A 82 4.40 4.23 9.06
N VAL A 83 3.68 5.32 8.78
CA VAL A 83 2.60 5.84 9.62
C VAL A 83 1.29 5.90 8.80
N PHE A 84 1.08 4.93 7.90
CA PHE A 84 -0.15 4.85 7.11
C PHE A 84 -1.35 4.60 8.03
N THR A 85 -2.42 5.37 7.82
CA THR A 85 -3.67 5.34 8.61
C THR A 85 -4.84 4.90 7.72
N GLY A 86 -6.07 4.93 8.24
CA GLY A 86 -7.26 4.57 7.46
C GLY A 86 -7.38 3.06 7.24
N ARG A 87 -8.12 2.65 6.22
CA ARG A 87 -8.42 1.22 5.94
C ARG A 87 -7.49 0.68 4.86
N ILE A 88 -7.33 -0.64 4.82
CA ILE A 88 -6.71 -1.30 3.65
C ILE A 88 -7.64 -1.11 2.44
N PRO A 89 -7.18 -0.48 1.35
CA PRO A 89 -8.01 -0.21 0.17
C PRO A 89 -8.51 -1.50 -0.49
N SER A 90 -9.79 -1.57 -0.77
CA SER A 90 -10.36 -2.74 -1.45
C SER A 90 -9.91 -2.84 -2.91
N SER A 91 -9.43 -1.74 -3.51
CA SER A 91 -8.86 -1.73 -4.85
C SER A 91 -7.62 -2.61 -4.99
N LEU A 92 -6.88 -2.89 -3.91
CA LEU A 92 -5.70 -3.76 -3.95
C LEU A 92 -6.04 -5.16 -4.46
N ARG A 93 -7.30 -5.59 -4.37
CA ARG A 93 -7.78 -6.84 -5.01
C ARG A 93 -7.47 -6.93 -6.51
N LYS A 94 -7.27 -5.78 -7.18
CA LYS A 94 -6.99 -5.69 -8.62
C LYS A 94 -5.53 -6.03 -8.97
N LEU A 95 -4.64 -6.12 -7.97
CA LEU A 95 -3.25 -6.51 -8.12
C LEU A 95 -3.15 -8.03 -8.31
N SER A 96 -3.71 -8.53 -9.41
CA SER A 96 -3.95 -9.95 -9.62
C SER A 96 -2.68 -10.79 -9.77
N HIS A 97 -1.51 -10.18 -9.95
CA HIS A 97 -0.20 -10.85 -10.04
C HIS A 97 0.62 -10.73 -8.74
N LEU A 98 0.07 -10.11 -7.70
CA LEU A 98 0.81 -9.84 -6.48
C LEU A 98 1.15 -11.14 -5.75
N GLU A 99 2.43 -11.36 -5.50
CA GLU A 99 3.00 -12.50 -4.80
C GLU A 99 3.40 -12.15 -3.36
N SER A 100 3.74 -10.89 -3.08
CA SER A 100 4.16 -10.42 -1.76
C SER A 100 3.49 -9.09 -1.38
N LEU A 101 2.86 -9.06 -0.21
CA LEU A 101 2.24 -7.87 0.38
C LEU A 101 2.68 -7.71 1.83
N ASP A 102 3.44 -6.65 2.11
CA ASP A 102 3.80 -6.26 3.47
C ASP A 102 3.25 -4.86 3.79
N LEU A 103 2.28 -4.82 4.71
CA LEU A 103 1.68 -3.61 5.26
C LEU A 103 1.96 -3.47 6.76
N SER A 104 2.88 -4.26 7.30
CA SER A 104 3.13 -4.34 8.73
C SER A 104 3.68 -3.05 9.32
N ARG A 105 3.52 -2.87 10.63
CA ARG A 105 4.09 -1.72 11.37
C ARG A 105 3.64 -0.38 10.78
N ASN A 106 2.32 -0.21 10.76
CA ASN A 106 1.63 1.01 10.37
C ASN A 106 0.50 1.29 11.39
N GLU A 107 -0.35 2.29 11.12
CA GLU A 107 -1.53 2.62 11.92
C GLU A 107 -2.84 2.25 11.20
N LEU A 108 -2.82 1.22 10.34
CA LEU A 108 -4.00 0.80 9.57
C LEU A 108 -5.10 0.29 10.50
N THR A 109 -6.34 0.65 10.18
CA THR A 109 -7.56 0.37 10.95
C THR A 109 -8.60 -0.32 10.07
N GLY A 110 -9.70 -0.78 10.67
CA GLY A 110 -10.77 -1.45 9.93
C GLY A 110 -10.58 -2.96 9.82
N GLU A 111 -11.50 -3.60 9.12
CA GLU A 111 -11.46 -5.02 8.82
C GLU A 111 -10.55 -5.31 7.62
N ILE A 112 -9.97 -6.53 7.60
CA ILE A 112 -9.26 -7.04 6.42
C ILE A 112 -10.32 -7.29 5.32
N PRO A 113 -10.27 -6.59 4.16
CA PRO A 113 -11.31 -6.74 3.15
C PRO A 113 -11.31 -8.15 2.56
N LEU A 114 -12.45 -8.86 2.62
CA LEU A 114 -12.61 -10.19 2.05
C LEU A 114 -12.25 -10.23 0.55
N GLN A 115 -12.45 -9.11 -0.15
CA GLN A 115 -12.12 -8.98 -1.56
C GLN A 115 -10.63 -9.15 -1.85
N LEU A 116 -9.73 -8.92 -0.88
CA LEU A 116 -8.30 -9.14 -1.06
C LEU A 116 -7.99 -10.63 -1.19
N ALA A 117 -8.57 -11.45 -0.32
CA ALA A 117 -8.44 -12.89 -0.42
C ALA A 117 -8.97 -13.40 -1.76
N ASP A 118 -10.04 -12.78 -2.27
CA ASP A 118 -10.60 -13.14 -3.56
C ASP A 118 -9.75 -12.77 -4.78
N GLY A 119 -9.15 -11.57 -4.77
CA GLY A 119 -8.45 -11.01 -5.93
C GLY A 119 -6.95 -11.33 -5.99
N LEU A 120 -6.29 -11.52 -4.85
CA LEU A 120 -4.83 -11.72 -4.76
C LEU A 120 -4.42 -13.19 -4.93
N ILE A 121 -4.84 -13.83 -6.01
CA ILE A 121 -4.79 -15.29 -6.19
C ILE A 121 -3.38 -15.91 -6.23
N PHE A 122 -2.32 -15.13 -6.42
CA PHE A 122 -0.92 -15.60 -6.40
C PHE A 122 -0.18 -15.22 -5.10
N LEU A 123 -0.87 -14.61 -4.14
CA LEU A 123 -0.21 -14.11 -2.93
C LEU A 123 0.37 -15.26 -2.12
N SER A 124 1.67 -15.18 -1.88
CA SER A 124 2.48 -16.21 -1.21
C SER A 124 3.14 -15.69 0.07
N VAL A 125 3.26 -14.37 0.20
CA VAL A 125 3.74 -13.68 1.39
C VAL A 125 2.75 -12.60 1.76
N LEU A 126 2.25 -12.66 3.00
CA LEU A 126 1.40 -11.64 3.58
C LEU A 126 1.95 -11.25 4.95
N ASN A 127 2.04 -9.95 5.21
CA ASN A 127 2.33 -9.45 6.54
C ASN A 127 1.48 -8.20 6.82
N LEU A 128 0.54 -8.34 7.75
CA LEU A 128 -0.35 -7.30 8.25
C LEU A 128 -0.08 -6.98 9.72
N SER A 129 0.97 -7.57 10.30
CA SER A 129 1.27 -7.47 11.73
C SER A 129 1.51 -6.04 12.20
N PHE A 130 1.32 -5.80 13.50
CA PHE A 130 1.57 -4.51 14.14
C PHE A 130 0.81 -3.34 13.46
N ASN A 131 -0.50 -3.51 13.31
CA ASN A 131 -1.44 -2.46 12.93
C ASN A 131 -2.55 -2.33 13.98
N ARG A 132 -3.63 -1.60 13.68
CA ARG A 132 -4.84 -1.45 14.51
C ARG A 132 -6.05 -2.11 13.82
N LEU A 133 -5.84 -3.19 13.08
CA LEU A 133 -6.89 -3.92 12.39
C LEU A 133 -7.81 -4.65 13.39
N PHE A 134 -9.07 -4.85 12.99
CA PHE A 134 -10.05 -5.55 13.81
C PHE A 134 -10.97 -6.46 12.99
N GLY A 135 -11.76 -7.29 13.67
CA GLY A 135 -12.70 -8.20 13.04
C GLY A 135 -12.11 -9.58 12.76
N ARG A 136 -12.78 -10.36 11.90
CA ARG A 136 -12.36 -11.74 11.61
C ARG A 136 -11.30 -11.79 10.52
N ILE A 137 -10.27 -12.61 10.73
CA ILE A 137 -9.30 -12.94 9.68
C ILE A 137 -10.04 -13.69 8.54
N PRO A 138 -9.85 -13.31 7.27
CA PRO A 138 -10.42 -14.03 6.13
C PRO A 138 -9.88 -15.47 6.05
N LEU A 139 -10.74 -16.46 6.29
CA LEU A 139 -10.39 -17.87 6.24
C LEU A 139 -10.66 -18.50 4.87
N ILE A 140 -10.37 -17.77 3.79
CA ILE A 140 -10.60 -18.23 2.41
C ILE A 140 -9.33 -18.13 1.57
N LYS A 141 -9.19 -19.04 0.61
CA LYS A 141 -8.08 -19.08 -0.35
C LYS A 141 -6.72 -19.04 0.36
N GLN A 142 -5.76 -18.24 -0.11
CA GLN A 142 -4.44 -18.17 0.51
C GLN A 142 -4.42 -17.50 1.88
N PHE A 143 -5.43 -16.70 2.25
CA PHE A 143 -5.43 -16.01 3.55
C PHE A 143 -5.51 -16.98 4.75
N SER A 144 -6.14 -18.16 4.57
CA SER A 144 -6.19 -19.22 5.59
C SER A 144 -4.92 -20.08 5.66
N THR A 145 -3.85 -19.69 4.95
CA THR A 145 -2.59 -20.46 4.89
C THR A 145 -1.42 -19.71 5.53
N PHE A 146 -1.60 -18.41 5.82
CA PHE A 146 -0.55 -17.59 6.39
C PHE A 146 -0.42 -17.83 7.91
N PRO A 147 0.80 -17.78 8.45
CA PRO A 147 1.04 -18.01 9.87
C PRO A 147 0.45 -16.89 10.75
N GLU A 148 0.28 -17.18 12.03
CA GLU A 148 -0.16 -16.20 13.04
C GLU A 148 0.70 -14.92 13.05
N THR A 149 2.00 -15.06 12.77
CA THR A 149 2.95 -13.94 12.67
C THR A 149 2.58 -12.94 11.59
N SER A 150 1.81 -13.33 10.57
CA SER A 150 1.29 -12.40 9.56
C SER A 150 0.22 -11.45 10.11
N TYR A 151 -0.36 -11.74 11.26
CA TYR A 151 -1.49 -11.00 11.83
C TYR A 151 -1.23 -10.45 13.24
N GLU A 152 -0.12 -10.86 13.89
CA GLU A 152 0.22 -10.51 15.26
C GLU A 152 0.26 -8.99 15.52
N GLY A 153 0.11 -8.57 16.77
CA GLY A 153 0.16 -7.15 17.13
C GLY A 153 -1.09 -6.33 16.76
N ASN A 154 -2.10 -6.93 16.09
CA ASN A 154 -3.42 -6.34 15.89
C ASN A 154 -4.39 -6.78 16.98
N GLN A 155 -4.57 -5.97 18.03
CA GLN A 155 -5.38 -6.35 19.20
C GLN A 155 -6.86 -6.64 18.91
N GLY A 156 -7.41 -6.10 17.81
CA GLY A 156 -8.81 -6.26 17.45
C GLY A 156 -9.10 -7.46 16.53
N LEU A 157 -8.08 -8.15 16.02
CA LEU A 157 -8.27 -9.30 15.13
C LEU A 157 -8.68 -10.54 15.93
N CYS A 158 -9.51 -11.38 15.31
CA CYS A 158 -9.98 -12.63 15.88
C CYS A 158 -10.20 -13.70 14.80
N GLY A 159 -10.35 -14.96 15.23
CA GLY A 159 -10.39 -16.11 14.34
C GLY A 159 -9.04 -16.82 14.24
N LEU A 160 -9.05 -18.02 13.67
CA LEU A 160 -7.81 -18.74 13.37
C LEU A 160 -7.05 -18.00 12.24
N PRO A 161 -5.71 -18.09 12.20
CA PRO A 161 -4.95 -18.04 10.96
C PRO A 161 -5.29 -19.27 10.09
#